data_AF-A0A3D0QZE4-F1
#
_entry.id   AF-A0A3D0QZE4-F1
#
_cell.length_a   1.000
_cell.length_b   1.000
_cell.length_c   1.000
_cell.angle_alpha   90.00
_cell.angle_beta   90.00
_cell.angle_gamma   90.00
#
_symmetry.space_group_name_H-M   'P 1'
#
loop_
_entity.id
_entity.type
_entity.pdbx_description
1 polymer ?
#
loop_
_entity_poly.entity_id
_entity_poly.type
_entity_poly.pdbx_seq_one_letter_code
_entity_poly.pdbx_strand_id
1 'polypeptide(L)'
;MFDPDIAPSGTLLGLLQRGRGDGTLHALAAPRAEALAALHHCVLRDPRHDWQLENRSLYYARLHLALDGGLDEIEQHLFGPDDLVGAEERTGLALSVLGHLAGYGRDDAQRLLRRYAATGGNWAWALDELAVRADDATLRGLGASVLARFPYTPEGDAVLAAAVRDAYEPRPWRLWAENSAAP
;
A
#
# COMPACT_ATOMS: atom_id res chain seq x y z
N MET A 1 -6.49 -27.58 -12.41
CA MET A 1 -7.59 -26.76 -11.86
C MET A 1 -7.29 -25.34 -12.30
N PHE A 2 -8.15 -24.73 -13.12
CA PHE A 2 -7.97 -23.32 -13.47
C PHE A 2 -8.09 -22.53 -12.17
N ASP A 3 -7.06 -21.78 -11.82
CA ASP A 3 -7.19 -20.72 -10.83
C ASP A 3 -8.03 -19.63 -11.52
N PRO A 4 -9.30 -19.43 -11.13
CA PRO A 4 -10.22 -18.57 -11.86
C PRO A 4 -9.78 -17.10 -11.88
N ASP A 5 -8.85 -16.72 -11.00
CA ASP A 5 -8.41 -15.33 -10.84
C ASP A 5 -7.20 -14.97 -11.72
N ILE A 6 -6.55 -15.95 -12.36
CA ILE A 6 -5.43 -15.72 -13.29
C ILE A 6 -5.92 -15.74 -14.74
N ALA A 7 -5.80 -14.62 -15.43
CA ALA A 7 -6.17 -14.48 -16.85
C ALA A 7 -5.28 -15.35 -17.76
N PRO A 8 -5.73 -15.68 -19.00
CA PRO A 8 -4.94 -16.48 -19.93
C PRO A 8 -3.57 -15.85 -20.23
N SER A 9 -2.52 -16.67 -20.36
CA SER A 9 -1.13 -16.23 -20.49
C SER A 9 -0.79 -15.42 -21.74
N GLY A 10 -1.61 -15.50 -22.78
CA GLY A 10 -1.48 -14.67 -23.98
C GLY A 10 -2.15 -13.30 -23.89
N THR A 11 -2.88 -13.00 -22.81
CA THR A 11 -3.56 -11.70 -22.62
C THR A 11 -2.66 -10.71 -21.89
N LEU A 12 -2.87 -9.40 -22.11
CA LEU A 12 -2.13 -8.35 -21.40
C LEU A 12 -2.23 -8.50 -19.88
N LEU A 13 -3.46 -8.64 -19.35
CA LEU A 13 -3.69 -8.88 -17.93
C LEU A 13 -2.93 -10.10 -17.43
N GLY A 14 -3.00 -11.20 -18.18
CA GLY A 14 -2.30 -12.42 -17.83
C GLY A 14 -0.77 -12.27 -17.83
N LEU A 15 -0.20 -11.45 -18.71
CA LEU A 15 1.24 -11.17 -18.72
C LEU A 15 1.63 -10.36 -17.48
N LEU A 16 0.85 -9.32 -17.14
CA LEU A 16 1.07 -8.49 -15.95
C LEU A 16 0.94 -9.29 -14.65
N GLN A 17 -0.12 -10.10 -14.51
CA GLN A 17 -0.35 -10.97 -13.35
C GLN A 17 0.73 -12.03 -13.13
N ARG A 18 1.66 -12.23 -14.07
CA ARG A 18 2.80 -13.15 -13.91
C ARG A 18 4.13 -12.43 -13.73
N GLY A 19 4.14 -11.10 -13.74
CA GLY A 19 5.36 -10.30 -13.57
C GLY A 19 6.42 -10.58 -14.65
N ARG A 20 6.03 -11.05 -15.84
CA ARG A 20 6.98 -11.29 -16.93
C ARG A 20 7.49 -9.95 -17.45
N GLY A 21 8.79 -9.82 -17.70
CA GLY A 21 9.41 -8.60 -18.25
C GLY A 21 8.72 -8.11 -19.53
N ASP A 22 8.29 -9.04 -20.38
CA ASP A 22 7.53 -8.73 -21.60
C ASP A 22 6.19 -8.05 -21.29
N GLY A 23 5.57 -8.30 -20.13
CA GLY A 23 4.30 -7.68 -19.74
C GLY A 23 4.37 -6.15 -19.71
N THR A 24 5.49 -5.57 -19.26
CA THR A 24 5.71 -4.12 -19.34
C THR A 24 5.82 -3.64 -20.78
N LEU A 25 6.56 -4.34 -21.63
CA LEU A 25 6.68 -3.98 -23.04
C LEU A 25 5.33 -4.02 -23.76
N HIS A 26 4.53 -5.06 -23.51
CA HIS A 26 3.18 -5.19 -24.04
C HIS A 26 2.25 -4.10 -23.51
N ALA A 27 2.33 -3.75 -22.22
CA ALA A 27 1.53 -2.67 -21.64
C ALA A 27 1.86 -1.31 -22.26
N LEU A 28 3.15 -1.00 -22.47
CA LEU A 28 3.60 0.24 -23.08
C LEU A 28 3.26 0.33 -24.59
N ALA A 29 3.06 -0.80 -25.26
CA ALA A 29 2.62 -0.86 -26.65
C ALA A 29 1.09 -0.88 -26.81
N ALA A 30 0.34 -1.19 -25.75
CA ALA A 30 -1.11 -1.24 -25.76
C ALA A 30 -1.74 0.16 -25.63
N PRO A 31 -3.03 0.33 -25.97
CA PRO A 31 -3.76 1.55 -25.63
C PRO A 31 -3.64 1.84 -24.13
N ARG A 32 -3.22 3.06 -23.78
CA ARG A 32 -2.94 3.45 -22.38
C ARG A 32 -4.08 3.11 -21.42
N ALA A 33 -5.33 3.33 -21.83
CA ALA A 33 -6.50 3.02 -21.01
C ALA A 33 -6.65 1.52 -20.71
N GLU A 34 -6.34 0.65 -21.68
CA GLU A 34 -6.37 -0.80 -21.52
C GLU A 34 -5.23 -1.26 -20.59
N ALA A 35 -4.04 -0.70 -20.77
CA ALA A 35 -2.89 -0.98 -19.92
C ALA A 35 -3.11 -0.56 -18.46
N LEU A 36 -3.69 0.62 -18.24
CA LEU A 36 -4.07 1.09 -16.90
C LEU A 36 -5.16 0.21 -16.28
N ALA A 37 -6.18 -0.19 -17.04
CA ALA A 37 -7.21 -1.10 -16.55
C ALA A 37 -6.62 -2.45 -16.11
N ALA A 38 -5.72 -3.03 -16.92
CA ALA A 38 -5.04 -4.27 -16.58
C ALA A 38 -4.10 -4.13 -15.37
N LEU A 39 -3.36 -3.02 -15.29
CA LEU A 39 -2.51 -2.70 -14.14
C LEU A 39 -3.34 -2.55 -12.85
N HIS A 40 -4.41 -1.75 -12.88
CA HIS A 40 -5.28 -1.57 -11.72
C HIS A 40 -5.93 -2.88 -11.30
N HIS A 41 -6.31 -3.75 -12.25
CA HIS A 41 -6.77 -5.09 -11.89
C HIS A 41 -5.71 -5.85 -11.08
N CYS A 42 -4.45 -5.88 -11.54
CA CYS A 42 -3.37 -6.54 -10.82
C CYS A 42 -3.11 -5.95 -9.43
N VAL A 43 -3.16 -4.62 -9.28
CA VAL A 43 -2.86 -3.93 -8.03
C VAL A 43 -3.97 -4.09 -6.99
N LEU A 44 -5.23 -4.10 -7.45
CA LEU A 44 -6.42 -4.11 -6.59
C LEU A 44 -6.94 -5.52 -6.29
N ARG A 45 -6.57 -6.50 -7.12
CA ARG A 45 -7.02 -7.90 -7.02
C ARG A 45 -5.83 -8.83 -7.24
N ASP A 46 -4.91 -8.84 -6.27
CA ASP A 46 -3.79 -9.76 -6.29
C ASP A 46 -4.27 -11.19 -5.96
N PRO A 47 -4.21 -12.14 -6.91
CA PRO A 47 -4.66 -13.52 -6.67
C PRO A 47 -3.68 -14.34 -5.82
N ARG A 48 -2.48 -13.80 -5.55
CA ARG A 48 -1.42 -14.55 -4.85
C ARG A 48 -1.73 -14.70 -3.37
N HIS A 49 -1.71 -15.94 -2.92
CA HIS A 49 -1.85 -16.27 -1.50
C HIS A 49 -0.51 -16.06 -0.75
N ASP A 50 0.62 -16.22 -1.44
CA ASP A 50 1.99 -16.12 -0.95
C ASP A 50 2.68 -14.82 -1.40
N TRP A 51 1.96 -13.70 -1.31
CA TRP A 51 2.41 -12.38 -1.77
C TRP A 51 3.75 -11.93 -1.17
N GLN A 52 4.14 -12.47 0.00
CA GLN A 52 5.44 -12.21 0.66
C GLN A 52 6.66 -12.76 -0.10
N LEU A 53 6.48 -13.76 -0.98
CA LEU A 53 7.60 -14.42 -1.68
C LEU A 53 8.05 -13.65 -2.93
N GLU A 54 7.21 -12.78 -3.47
CA GLU A 54 7.48 -12.03 -4.69
C GLU A 54 7.10 -10.55 -4.54
N ASN A 55 8.08 -9.66 -4.60
CA ASN A 55 7.85 -8.22 -4.53
C ASN A 55 7.47 -7.65 -5.92
N ARG A 56 6.17 -7.60 -6.22
CA ARG A 56 5.63 -7.03 -7.46
C ARG A 56 5.24 -5.56 -7.37
N SER A 57 5.22 -4.99 -6.17
CA SER A 57 4.84 -3.58 -5.97
C SER A 57 5.79 -2.63 -6.70
N LEU A 58 7.10 -2.89 -6.68
CA LEU A 58 8.09 -2.11 -7.44
C LEU A 58 7.85 -2.17 -8.95
N TYR A 59 7.54 -3.35 -9.46
CA TYR A 59 7.22 -3.57 -10.89
C TYR A 59 5.99 -2.75 -11.30
N TYR A 60 4.89 -2.87 -10.55
CA TYR A 60 3.67 -2.15 -10.84
C TYR A 60 3.81 -0.63 -10.65
N ALA A 61 4.56 -0.16 -9.64
CA ALA A 61 4.81 1.27 -9.46
C ALA A 61 5.59 1.89 -10.63
N ARG A 62 6.59 1.18 -11.17
CA ARG A 62 7.32 1.64 -12.36
C ARG A 62 6.42 1.70 -13.59
N LEU A 63 5.58 0.69 -13.79
CA LEU A 63 4.63 0.68 -14.90
C LEU A 63 3.58 1.78 -14.74
N HIS A 64 3.10 2.03 -13.52
CA HIS A 64 2.17 3.11 -13.19
C HIS A 64 2.74 4.48 -13.57
N LEU A 65 4.01 4.75 -13.22
CA LEU A 65 4.71 5.97 -13.66
C LEU A 65 4.88 6.05 -15.17
N ALA A 66 5.29 4.95 -15.81
CA ALA A 66 5.51 4.93 -17.26
C ALA A 66 4.22 5.14 -18.06
N LEU A 67 3.07 4.75 -17.50
CA LEU A 67 1.75 4.99 -18.07
C LEU A 67 1.12 6.30 -17.59
N ASP A 68 1.81 7.12 -16.79
CA ASP A 68 1.27 8.34 -16.17
C ASP A 68 -0.07 8.10 -15.44
N GLY A 69 -0.15 7.03 -14.65
CA GLY A 69 -1.40 6.61 -14.00
C GLY A 69 -1.92 7.62 -12.96
N GLY A 70 -3.25 7.72 -12.89
CA GLY A 70 -3.95 8.35 -11.76
C GLY A 70 -4.03 7.41 -10.55
N LEU A 71 -4.45 7.94 -9.40
CA LEU A 71 -4.61 7.16 -8.17
C LEU A 71 -6.07 6.92 -7.77
N ASP A 72 -7.04 7.38 -8.58
CA ASP A 72 -8.46 7.38 -8.22
C ASP A 72 -8.99 5.98 -7.92
N GLU A 73 -8.62 4.97 -8.70
CA GLU A 73 -9.04 3.59 -8.48
C GLU A 73 -8.37 2.95 -7.25
N ILE A 74 -7.12 3.33 -6.96
CA ILE A 74 -6.42 2.92 -5.74
C ILE A 74 -7.08 3.56 -4.52
N GLU A 75 -7.40 4.85 -4.58
CA GLU A 75 -8.10 5.54 -3.51
C GLU A 75 -9.48 4.92 -3.25
N GLN A 76 -10.28 4.70 -4.30
CA GLN A 76 -11.60 4.05 -4.16
C GLN A 76 -11.50 2.65 -3.55
N HIS A 77 -10.48 1.88 -3.93
CA HIS A 77 -10.22 0.57 -3.36
C HIS A 77 -9.89 0.65 -1.87
N LEU A 78 -8.96 1.53 -1.50
CA LEU A 78 -8.50 1.68 -0.13
C LEU A 78 -9.60 2.21 0.80
N PHE A 79 -10.38 3.20 0.38
CA PHE A 79 -11.44 3.79 1.20
C PHE A 79 -12.83 3.19 0.96
N GLY A 80 -12.90 2.05 0.30
CA GLY A 80 -14.15 1.31 0.07
C GLY A 80 -14.69 0.69 1.36
N PRO A 81 -16.00 0.38 1.45
CA PRO A 81 -16.61 -0.22 2.64
C PRO A 81 -15.96 -1.54 3.08
N ASP A 82 -15.44 -2.30 2.13
CA ASP A 82 -14.74 -3.57 2.39
C ASP A 82 -13.48 -3.38 3.23
N ASP A 83 -12.91 -2.17 3.33
CA ASP A 83 -11.75 -1.88 4.18
C ASP A 83 -12.04 -2.04 5.68
N LEU A 84 -13.31 -1.98 6.08
CA LEU A 84 -13.74 -2.13 7.47
C LEU A 84 -13.79 -3.59 7.93
N VAL A 85 -13.87 -4.54 6.99
CA VAL A 85 -14.06 -5.97 7.27
C VAL A 85 -13.07 -6.86 6.49
N GLY A 86 -12.28 -6.26 5.61
CA GLY A 86 -11.37 -6.94 4.71
C GLY A 86 -10.08 -7.37 5.40
N ALA A 87 -9.48 -8.43 4.86
CA ALA A 87 -8.19 -8.90 5.29
C ALA A 87 -7.05 -8.00 4.75
N GLU A 88 -5.91 -8.00 5.42
CA GLU A 88 -4.75 -7.15 5.08
C GLU A 88 -4.28 -7.36 3.62
N GLU A 89 -4.41 -8.58 3.11
CA GLU A 89 -4.00 -8.98 1.76
C GLU A 89 -4.73 -8.19 0.66
N ARG A 90 -5.97 -7.74 0.93
CA ARG A 90 -6.77 -6.95 -0.01
C ARG A 90 -6.06 -5.64 -0.39
N THR A 91 -5.44 -4.98 0.58
CA THR A 91 -4.88 -3.63 0.41
C THR A 91 -3.35 -3.60 0.40
N GLY A 92 -2.69 -4.63 0.92
CA GLY A 92 -1.23 -4.68 1.06
C GLY A 92 -0.46 -4.36 -0.23
N LEU A 93 -0.84 -4.96 -1.37
CA LEU A 93 -0.16 -4.67 -2.65
C LEU A 93 -0.36 -3.21 -3.08
N ALA A 94 -1.58 -2.68 -2.99
CA ALA A 94 -1.88 -1.30 -3.34
C ALA A 94 -1.11 -0.30 -2.46
N LEU A 95 -1.02 -0.55 -1.15
CA LEU A 95 -0.23 0.26 -0.22
C LEU A 95 1.26 0.21 -0.56
N SER A 96 1.77 -0.97 -0.88
CA SER A 96 3.17 -1.17 -1.27
C SER A 96 3.51 -0.44 -2.59
N VAL A 97 2.59 -0.44 -3.55
CA VAL A 97 2.71 0.34 -4.81
C VAL A 97 2.74 1.84 -4.50
N LEU A 98 1.82 2.34 -3.68
CA LEU A 98 1.82 3.74 -3.26
C LEU A 98 3.13 4.11 -2.54
N GLY A 99 3.67 3.20 -1.73
CA GLY A 99 4.96 3.37 -1.07
C GLY A 99 6.04 3.65 -2.11
N HIS A 100 6.21 2.75 -3.07
CA HIS A 100 7.18 2.96 -4.16
C HIS A 100 6.95 4.25 -4.94
N LEU A 101 5.71 4.60 -5.27
CA LEU A 101 5.38 5.86 -5.95
C LEU A 101 5.80 7.08 -5.12
N ALA A 102 5.50 7.10 -3.82
CA ALA A 102 5.96 8.15 -2.91
C ALA A 102 7.50 8.25 -2.88
N GLY A 103 8.19 7.11 -2.87
CA GLY A 103 9.66 7.05 -2.94
C GLY A 103 10.24 7.57 -4.26
N TYR A 104 9.47 7.56 -5.35
CA TYR A 104 9.82 8.20 -6.61
C TYR A 104 9.45 9.70 -6.65
N GLY A 105 8.94 10.28 -5.55
CA GLY A 105 8.59 11.70 -5.46
C GLY A 105 7.17 12.04 -5.90
N ARG A 106 6.25 11.06 -5.97
CA ARG A 106 4.82 11.33 -6.22
C ARG A 106 4.15 11.82 -4.92
N ASP A 107 4.00 13.14 -4.81
CA ASP A 107 3.38 13.77 -3.63
C ASP A 107 1.92 13.34 -3.40
N ASP A 108 1.18 13.05 -4.47
CA ASP A 108 -0.19 12.54 -4.39
C ASP A 108 -0.25 11.15 -3.76
N ALA A 109 0.70 10.27 -4.07
CA ALA A 109 0.84 8.97 -3.44
C ALA A 109 1.19 9.09 -1.95
N GLN A 110 2.11 9.99 -1.59
CA GLN A 110 2.44 10.26 -0.18
C GLN A 110 1.24 10.81 0.59
N ARG A 111 0.48 11.76 0.01
CA ARG A 111 -0.74 12.29 0.63
C ARG A 111 -1.80 11.20 0.82
N LEU A 112 -1.98 10.33 -0.17
CA LEU A 112 -2.93 9.23 -0.09
C LEU A 112 -2.55 8.21 0.99
N LEU A 113 -1.28 7.79 1.05
CA LEU A 113 -0.76 6.93 2.11
C LEU A 113 -0.96 7.54 3.49
N ARG A 114 -0.64 8.83 3.66
CA ARG A 114 -0.83 9.53 4.93
C ARG A 114 -2.29 9.54 5.36
N ARG A 115 -3.23 9.82 4.44
CA ARG A 115 -4.66 9.75 4.74
C ARG A 115 -5.06 8.34 5.17
N TYR A 116 -4.61 7.33 4.44
CA TYR A 116 -4.97 5.95 4.76
C TYR A 116 -4.34 5.46 6.07
N ALA A 117 -3.09 5.80 6.37
CA ALA A 117 -2.47 5.49 7.67
C ALA A 117 -3.23 6.13 8.85
N ALA A 118 -3.90 7.27 8.64
CA ALA A 118 -4.66 7.93 9.69
C ALA A 118 -6.05 7.29 9.94
N THR A 119 -6.70 6.71 8.92
CA THR A 119 -8.11 6.29 9.02
C THR A 119 -8.43 4.90 8.53
N GLY A 120 -7.61 4.31 7.65
CA GLY A 120 -7.84 3.01 7.03
C GLY A 120 -7.70 1.83 7.99
N GLY A 121 -8.23 0.67 7.56
CA GLY A 121 -8.21 -0.60 8.29
C GLY A 121 -6.81 -1.19 8.36
N ASN A 122 -6.09 -1.24 7.24
CA ASN A 122 -4.70 -1.72 7.17
C ASN A 122 -3.67 -0.59 7.41
N TRP A 123 -3.92 0.21 8.45
CA TRP A 123 -3.14 1.43 8.73
C TRP A 123 -1.68 1.13 9.08
N ALA A 124 -1.39 -0.02 9.72
CA ALA A 124 -0.05 -0.38 10.17
C ALA A 124 0.89 -0.55 8.97
N TRP A 125 0.43 -1.25 7.92
CA TRP A 125 1.19 -1.39 6.68
C TRP A 125 1.44 -0.04 6.00
N ALA A 126 0.43 0.81 5.92
CA ALA A 126 0.58 2.14 5.34
C ALA A 126 1.58 3.01 6.13
N LEU A 127 1.59 2.87 7.47
CA LEU A 127 2.56 3.51 8.33
C LEU A 127 3.98 2.99 8.06
N ASP A 128 4.16 1.68 7.89
CA ASP A 128 5.46 1.09 7.55
C ASP A 128 5.96 1.59 6.18
N GLU A 129 5.10 1.64 5.16
CA GLU A 129 5.47 2.17 3.83
C GLU A 129 5.92 3.64 3.89
N LEU A 130 5.24 4.46 4.71
CA LEU A 130 5.64 5.84 4.99
C LEU A 130 6.93 5.91 5.80
N ALA A 131 7.11 5.03 6.78
CA ALA A 131 8.30 5.01 7.61
C ALA A 131 9.57 4.72 6.82
N VAL A 132 9.49 3.99 5.70
CA VAL A 132 10.65 3.81 4.82
C VAL A 132 11.00 5.10 4.06
N ARG A 133 10.02 5.93 3.68
CA ARG A 133 10.19 6.91 2.58
C ARG A 133 9.88 8.37 2.92
N ALA A 134 8.97 8.61 3.87
CA ALA A 134 8.57 9.95 4.27
C ALA A 134 9.63 10.60 5.18
N ASP A 135 9.52 11.91 5.38
CA ASP A 135 10.34 12.63 6.35
C ASP A 135 9.76 12.54 7.78
N ASP A 136 10.56 12.92 8.77
CA ASP A 136 10.13 12.88 10.18
C ASP A 136 8.97 13.85 10.46
N ALA A 137 8.86 14.96 9.72
CA ALA A 137 7.77 15.91 9.89
C ALA A 137 6.42 15.26 9.53
N THR A 138 6.37 14.53 8.41
CA THR A 138 5.22 13.74 7.97
C THR A 138 4.85 12.70 9.01
N LEU A 139 5.84 11.96 9.53
CA LEU A 139 5.61 10.92 10.54
C LEU A 139 5.12 11.49 11.87
N ARG A 140 5.72 12.58 12.37
CA ARG A 140 5.25 13.25 13.59
C ARG A 140 3.80 13.72 13.45
N GLY A 141 3.42 14.23 12.28
CA GLY A 141 2.06 14.66 11.99
C GLY A 141 0.99 13.56 12.02
N LEU A 142 1.37 12.27 12.03
CA LEU A 142 0.46 11.13 12.12
C LEU A 142 0.21 10.64 13.55
N GLY A 143 1.07 11.00 14.51
CA GLY A 143 1.08 10.41 15.85
C GLY A 143 -0.27 10.53 16.56
N ALA A 144 -0.91 11.70 16.52
CA ALA A 144 -2.22 11.89 17.15
C ALA A 144 -3.30 10.97 16.58
N SER A 145 -3.38 10.83 15.25
CA SER A 145 -4.40 10.00 14.59
C SER A 145 -4.16 8.51 14.82
N VAL A 146 -2.90 8.07 14.79
CA VAL A 146 -2.54 6.67 15.03
C VAL A 146 -2.74 6.31 16.50
N LEU A 147 -2.25 7.13 17.44
CA LEU A 147 -2.36 6.86 18.87
C LEU A 147 -3.82 6.90 19.37
N ALA A 148 -4.70 7.70 18.75
CA ALA A 148 -6.12 7.73 19.07
C ALA A 148 -6.85 6.39 18.85
N ARG A 149 -6.23 5.42 18.17
CA ARG A 149 -6.74 4.04 18.01
C ARG A 149 -6.66 3.21 19.27
N PHE A 150 -5.83 3.62 20.23
CA PHE A 150 -5.56 2.87 21.45
C PHE A 150 -6.14 3.66 22.64
N PRO A 151 -7.26 3.21 23.22
CA PRO A 151 -7.80 3.84 24.42
C PRO A 151 -6.80 3.82 25.58
N TYR A 152 -6.85 4.83 26.46
CA TYR A 152 -6.05 4.85 27.69
C TYR A 152 -6.62 3.90 28.75
N THR A 153 -6.54 2.60 28.48
CA THR A 153 -6.91 1.48 29.36
C THR A 153 -5.83 0.39 29.28
N PRO A 154 -5.77 -0.54 30.25
CA PRO A 154 -4.80 -1.64 30.20
C PRO A 154 -4.89 -2.47 28.91
N GLU A 155 -6.09 -2.66 28.36
CA GLU A 155 -6.32 -3.35 27.10
C GLU A 155 -5.79 -2.53 25.92
N GLY A 156 -6.07 -1.23 25.88
CA GLY A 156 -5.55 -0.34 24.83
C GLY A 156 -4.03 -0.25 24.85
N ASP A 157 -3.43 -0.19 26.04
CA ASP A 157 -1.96 -0.23 26.22
C ASP A 157 -1.38 -1.56 25.72
N ALA A 158 -2.04 -2.69 25.97
CA ALA A 158 -1.60 -3.99 25.48
C ALA A 158 -1.65 -4.09 23.95
N VAL A 159 -2.71 -3.55 23.32
CA VAL A 159 -2.85 -3.50 21.86
C VAL A 159 -1.82 -2.54 21.24
N LEU A 160 -1.59 -1.38 21.86
CA LEU A 160 -0.52 -0.46 21.44
C LEU A 160 0.85 -1.13 21.52
N ALA A 161 1.14 -1.80 22.63
CA ALA A 161 2.41 -2.51 22.80
C ALA A 161 2.59 -3.63 21.77
N ALA A 162 1.52 -4.33 21.37
CA ALA A 162 1.57 -5.29 20.27
C ALA A 162 1.89 -4.60 18.94
N ALA A 163 1.18 -3.53 18.59
CA ALA A 163 1.43 -2.78 17.37
C ALA A 163 2.86 -2.24 17.28
N VAL A 164 3.44 -1.76 18.38
CA VAL A 164 4.85 -1.31 18.41
C VAL A 164 5.82 -2.47 18.23
N ARG A 165 5.56 -3.63 18.84
CA ARG A 165 6.43 -4.82 18.71
C ARG A 165 6.40 -5.42 17.32
N ASP A 166 5.22 -5.44 16.70
CA ASP A 166 4.99 -6.10 15.42
C ASP A 166 5.26 -5.17 14.22
N ALA A 167 5.46 -3.86 14.47
CA ALA A 167 5.81 -2.90 13.45
C ALA A 167 7.10 -3.29 12.71
N TYR A 168 7.04 -3.29 11.38
CA TYR A 168 8.21 -3.55 10.56
C TYR A 168 9.22 -2.40 10.66
N GLU A 169 8.73 -1.15 10.62
CA GLU A 169 9.56 0.05 10.78
C GLU A 169 9.34 0.71 12.15
N PRO A 170 10.34 0.67 13.07
CA PRO A 170 10.19 1.23 14.41
C PRO A 170 10.27 2.77 14.44
N ARG A 171 10.63 3.42 13.32
CA ARG A 171 10.96 4.85 13.28
C ARG A 171 9.81 5.77 13.75
N PRO A 172 8.54 5.61 13.32
CA PRO A 172 7.46 6.49 13.75
C PRO A 172 7.24 6.42 15.26
N TRP A 173 7.29 5.21 15.83
CA TRP A 173 7.09 4.98 17.26
C TRP A 173 8.16 5.64 18.11
N ARG A 174 9.43 5.59 17.69
CA ARG A 174 10.53 6.28 18.36
C ARG A 174 10.33 7.80 18.35
N LEU A 175 9.96 8.36 17.20
CA LEU A 175 9.67 9.79 17.07
C LEU A 175 8.54 10.25 18.00
N TRP A 176 7.49 9.44 18.16
CA TRP A 176 6.37 9.79 19.03
C TRP A 176 6.68 9.59 20.52
N ALA A 177 7.49 8.59 20.87
CA ALA A 177 7.96 8.40 22.24
C ALA A 177 8.82 9.57 22.73
N GLU A 178 9.71 10.09 21.88
CA GLU A 178 10.53 11.27 22.18
C GLU A 178 9.66 12.53 22.40
N ASN A 179 8.61 12.69 21.60
CA ASN A 179 7.73 13.87 21.67
C ASN A 179 6.83 13.86 22.92
N SER A 180 6.46 12.68 23.42
CA SER A 180 5.73 12.52 24.68
C SER A 180 6.61 12.76 25.92
N ALA A 181 7.93 12.79 25.76
CA ALA A 181 8.90 13.04 26.83
C ALA A 181 9.37 14.52 26.90
N ALA A 182 8.91 15.38 25.99
CA ALA A 182 9.17 16.82 26.04
C ALA A 182 8.24 17.48 27.10
N PRO A 183 8.78 18.29 28.03
CA PRO A 183 8.05 18.85 29.16
C PRO A 183 6.96 19.88 28.78
#